data_AF-A0A511Z929-F1
#
_entry.id   AF-A0A511Z929-F1
#
_cell.length_a   1.000
_cell.length_b   1.000
_cell.length_c   1.000
_cell.angle_alpha   90.00
_cell.angle_beta   90.00
_cell.angle_gamma   90.00
#
_symmetry.space_group_name_H-M   'P 1'
#
loop_
_entity.id
_entity.type
_entity.pdbx_description
1 polymer ?
#
loop_
_entity_poly.entity_id
_entity_poly.type
_entity_poly.pdbx_seq_one_letter_code
_entity_poly.pdbx_strand_id
1 'polypeptide(L)' 'MKTEQQMSLKDWIITIILLFLPIVSLVMLIIWATDKQDPRNNFSKAYLIVSAGMIAVIFLIYILVFIFLLFIGFMVS' A
#
# COMPACT_ATOMS: atom_id res chain seq x y z
N MET A 1 2.85 -8.96 28.89
CA MET A 1 2.26 -9.11 27.54
C MET A 1 1.51 -7.84 27.23
N LYS A 2 1.73 -7.19 26.07
CA LYS A 2 0.81 -6.15 25.63
C LYS A 2 -0.53 -6.85 25.34
N THR A 3 -1.59 -6.46 26.03
CA THR A 3 -2.94 -6.91 25.69
C THR A 3 -3.36 -6.15 24.45
N GLU A 4 -3.12 -6.77 23.30
CA GLU A 4 -3.57 -6.31 21.99
C GLU A 4 -5.10 -6.16 22.04
N GLN A 5 -5.60 -4.97 21.73
CA GLN A 5 -7.05 -4.76 21.69
C GLN A 5 -7.58 -5.48 20.45
N GLN A 6 -8.16 -6.66 20.65
CA GLN A 6 -8.71 -7.43 19.53
C GLN A 6 -9.88 -6.66 18.90
N MET A 7 -9.69 -6.25 17.64
CA MET A 7 -10.74 -5.62 16.85
C MET A 7 -11.85 -6.63 16.54
N SER A 8 -13.11 -6.16 16.60
CA SER A 8 -14.25 -6.96 16.18
C SER A 8 -14.32 -7.07 14.65
N LEU A 9 -15.10 -8.03 14.14
CA LEU A 9 -15.36 -8.16 12.71
C LEU A 9 -15.92 -6.87 12.10
N LYS A 10 -16.81 -6.18 12.81
CA LYS A 10 -17.40 -4.91 12.38
C LYS A 10 -16.33 -3.84 12.15
N ASP A 11 -15.34 -3.77 13.04
CA ASP A 11 -14.27 -2.78 12.94
C ASP A 11 -13.37 -3.05 11.73
N TRP A 12 -13.12 -4.33 11.42
CA TRP A 12 -12.42 -4.74 10.21
C TRP A 12 -13.20 -4.43 8.94
N ILE A 13 -14.52 -4.65 8.92
CA ILE A 13 -15.38 -4.29 7.79
C ILE A 13 -15.29 -2.79 7.50
N ILE A 14 -15.41 -1.94 8.53
CA ILE A 14 -15.27 -0.49 8.37
C ILE A 14 -13.87 -0.12 7.85
N THR A 15 -12.84 -0.76 8.39
CA THR A 15 -11.45 -0.55 7.95
C THR A 15 -11.31 -0.84 6.46
N ILE A 16 -11.81 -1.98 5.98
CA ILE A 16 -11.73 -2.37 4.56
C ILE A 16 -12.56 -1.43 3.68
N ILE A 17 -13.74 -0.98 4.13
CA ILE A 17 -14.55 0.01 3.40
C ILE A 17 -13.78 1.31 3.19
N LEU A 18 -13.10 1.80 4.23
CA LEU A 18 -12.28 3.01 4.13
C LEU A 18 -11.08 2.82 3.19
N LEU A 19 -10.53 1.61 3.09
CA LEU A 19 -9.43 1.30 2.19
C LEU A 19 -9.82 1.34 0.70
N PHE A 20 -11.10 1.17 0.36
CA PHE A 20 -11.56 1.31 -1.04
C PHE A 20 -11.58 2.76 -1.52
N LEU A 21 -11.58 3.74 -0.61
CA LEU A 21 -11.57 5.16 -0.95
C LEU A 21 -10.12 5.63 -1.11
N PRO A 22 -9.67 6.12 -2.28
CA PRO A 22 -8.25 6.34 -2.56
C PRO A 22 -7.59 7.39 -1.65
N ILE A 23 -8.25 8.52 -1.39
CA ILE A 23 -7.68 9.58 -0.54
C ILE A 23 -7.86 9.22 0.94
N VAL A 24 -9.05 8.77 1.31
CA VAL A 24 -9.39 8.44 2.71
C VAL A 24 -8.54 7.28 3.20
N SER A 25 -8.32 6.25 2.37
CA SER A 25 -7.46 5.10 2.69
C SER A 25 -6.06 5.54 3.10
N LEU A 26 -5.41 6.40 2.31
CA LEU A 26 -4.05 6.86 2.58
C LEU A 26 -3.99 7.64 3.91
N VAL A 27 -4.92 8.58 4.11
CA VAL A 27 -4.99 9.39 5.33
C VAL A 27 -5.22 8.51 6.56
N MET A 28 -6.19 7.59 6.50
CA MET A 28 -6.52 6.69 7.60
C MET A 28 -5.36 5.74 7.91
N LEU A 29 -4.68 5.20 6.90
CA LEU A 29 -3.49 4.37 7.06
C LEU A 29 -2.35 5.12 7.75
N ILE A 30 -2.11 6.38 7.40
CA ILE A 30 -1.08 7.20 8.07
C ILE A 30 -1.46 7.42 9.53
N ILE A 31 -2.71 7.82 9.80
CA ILE A 31 -3.20 8.03 11.17
C ILE A 31 -3.00 6.76 11.99
N TRP A 32 -3.47 5.61 11.50
CA TRP A 32 -3.35 4.32 12.19
C TRP A 32 -1.89 3.87 12.33
N ALA A 33 -1.03 4.10 11.35
CA ALA A 33 0.40 3.76 11.43
C ALA A 33 1.16 4.57 12.50
N THR A 34 0.60 5.69 12.95
CA THR A 34 1.15 6.50 14.06
C THR A 34 0.48 6.23 15.41
N ASP A 35 -0.60 5.45 15.44
CA ASP A 35 -1.31 5.10 16.67
C ASP A 35 -0.44 4.23 17.60
N LYS A 36 -0.73 4.19 18.90
CA LYS A 36 -0.07 3.30 19.86
C LYS A 36 -0.82 1.99 20.08
N GLN A 37 -2.01 1.86 19.50
CA GLN A 37 -2.89 0.70 19.65
C GLN A 37 -2.80 -0.24 18.45
N ASP A 38 -2.40 -1.46 18.75
CA ASP A 38 -2.50 -2.58 17.83
C ASP A 38 -3.91 -3.20 17.89
N PRO A 39 -4.38 -3.86 16.80
CA PRO A 39 -3.64 -4.33 15.62
C PRO A 39 -3.59 -3.34 14.43
N ARG A 40 -4.34 -2.23 14.47
CA ARG A 40 -4.45 -1.32 13.32
C ARG A 40 -3.14 -0.61 13.00
N ASN A 41 -2.30 -0.38 14.00
CA ASN A 41 -0.98 0.20 13.79
C ASN A 41 -0.08 -0.69 12.92
N ASN A 42 0.14 -1.94 13.34
CA ASN A 42 0.97 -2.88 12.59
C ASN A 42 0.38 -3.19 11.21
N PHE A 43 -0.95 -3.34 11.09
CA PHE A 43 -1.60 -3.51 9.79
C PHE A 43 -1.29 -2.36 8.84
N SER A 44 -1.43 -1.12 9.31
CA SER A 44 -1.27 0.06 8.45
C SER A 44 0.18 0.27 8.03
N LYS A 45 1.14 0.01 8.93
CA LYS A 45 2.57 0.01 8.61
C LYS A 45 2.90 -1.02 7.53
N ALA A 46 2.43 -2.26 7.70
CA ALA A 46 2.64 -3.31 6.71
C ALA A 46 2.04 -2.95 5.35
N TYR A 47 0.79 -2.45 5.35
CA TYR A 47 0.11 -2.03 4.12
C TYR A 47 0.87 -0.92 3.39
N LEU A 48 1.32 0.12 4.11
CA LEU A 48 2.09 1.23 3.52
C LEU A 48 3.43 0.76 2.94
N ILE A 49 4.18 -0.09 3.66
CA ILE A 49 5.47 -0.60 3.18
C ILE A 49 5.28 -1.48 1.94
N VAL A 50 4.34 -2.42 1.98
CA VAL A 50 4.08 -3.34 0.86
C VAL A 50 3.56 -2.59 -0.36
N SER A 51 2.64 -1.64 -0.17
CA SER A 51 2.11 -0.83 -1.28
C SER A 51 3.18 0.06 -1.91
N ALA A 52 4.03 0.70 -1.10
CA ALA A 52 5.15 1.49 -1.62
C ALA A 52 6.14 0.63 -2.41
N GLY A 53 6.47 -0.57 -1.89
CA GLY A 53 7.33 -1.53 -2.59
C GLY A 53 6.72 -2.01 -3.90
N MET A 54 5.42 -2.33 -3.92
CA MET A 54 4.72 -2.74 -5.13
C MET A 54 4.70 -1.63 -6.18
N ILE A 55 4.45 -0.38 -5.79
CA ILE A 55 4.51 0.78 -6.67
C ILE A 55 5.91 0.90 -7.29
N ALA A 56 6.98 0.80 -6.48
CA ALA A 56 8.35 0.89 -6.97
C ALA A 56 8.69 -0.21 -8.01
N VAL A 57 8.26 -1.46 -7.76
CA VAL A 57 8.46 -2.58 -8.70
C VAL A 57 7.71 -2.34 -10.00
N ILE A 58 6.45 -1.88 -9.94
CA ILE A 58 5.64 -1.57 -11.12
C ILE A 58 6.31 -0.46 -11.95
N PHE A 59 6.78 0.61 -11.31
CA PHE A 59 7.51 1.68 -11.99
C PHE A 59 8.78 1.17 -12.68
N LEU A 60 9.55 0.31 -12.01
CA LEU A 60 10.75 -0.28 -12.59
C LEU A 60 10.42 -1.10 -13.84
N ILE A 61 9.37 -1.92 -13.80
CA ILE A 61 8.93 -2.71 -14.95
C ILE A 61 8.54 -1.79 -16.11
N TYR A 62 7.78 -0.72 -15.86
CA TYR A 62 7.42 0.23 -16.91
C TYR A 62 8.63 0.91 -17.56
N ILE A 63 9.63 1.31 -16.76
CA ILE A 63 10.87 1.90 -17.28
C ILE A 63 11.62 0.90 -18.16
N LEU A 64 11.75 -0.35 -17.72
CA LEU A 64 12.42 -1.40 -18.50
C LEU A 64 11.71 -1.68 -19.82
N VAL A 65 10.37 -1.78 -19.80
CA VAL A 65 9.56 -1.95 -21.01
C VAL A 65 9.71 -0.75 -21.95
N PHE A 66 9.68 0.46 -21.42
CA PHE A 66 9.84 1.68 -22.22
C PHE A 66 11.21 1.74 -22.92
N ILE A 67 12.30 1.46 -22.19
CA ILE A 67 13.66 1.41 -22.75
C ILE A 67 13.75 0.32 -23.84
N PHE A 68 13.18 -0.86 -23.59
CA PHE A 68 13.16 -1.95 -24.54
C PHE A 68 12.43 -1.58 -25.83
N LEU A 69 11.28 -0.92 -25.74
CA LEU A 69 10.52 -0.46 -26.90
C LEU A 69 11.28 0.62 -27.69
N LEU A 70 11.95 1.56 -27.01
CA LEU A 70 12.81 2.54 -27.67
C LEU A 70 13.97 1.89 -28.42
N PHE A 71 14.61 0.88 -27.80
CA PHE A 71 15.70 0.14 -28.42
C PHE A 71 15.23 -0.59 -29.69
N ILE A 72 14.07 -1.26 -29.64
CA ILE A 72 13.47 -1.88 -30.83
C ILE A 72 13.15 -0.84 -31.89
N GLY A 73 12.54 0.28 -31.51
CA GLY A 73 12.20 1.36 -32.44
C GLY A 73 13.43 1.89 -33.19
N PHE A 74 14.55 2.06 -32.48
CA PHE A 74 15.83 2.46 -33.09
C PHE A 74 16.40 1.39 -34.05
N MET A 75 16.22 0.10 -33.76
CA MET A 75 16.74 -0.98 -34.61
C MET A 75 15.96 -1.16 -35.92
N VAL A 76 14.70 -0.74 -35.96
CA VAL A 76 13.80 -0.95 -37.10
C VAL A 76 13.66 0.30 -37.98
N SER A 77 14.08 1.47 -37.48
CA SER A 77 14.10 2.75 -38.24
C SER A 77 15.41 2.92 -38.99
#